data_AF-A0A8T5V347-F1
#
_entry.id   AF-A0A8T5V347-F1
#
_cell.length_a   1.000
_cell.length_b   1.000
_cell.length_c   1.000
_cell.angle_alpha   90.00
_cell.angle_beta   90.00
_cell.angle_gamma   90.00
#
_symmetry.space_group_name_H-M   'P 1'
#
loop_
_entity.id
_entity.type
_entity.pdbx_description
1 polymer ?
#
loop_
_entity_poly.entity_id
_entity_poly.type
_entity_poly.pdbx_seq_one_letter_code
_entity_poly.pdbx_strand_id
1 'polypeptide(L)'
;MDNLDWIFNGLRPYWIQSMDDSSFPQITLHCAAYYEDSRYETPLDEIKAFKEMACLKITNEITESGGSDLQASIDGPIIPISDGIDNWLGALYYPKYGPDEFAMELIEFDLIFELQLVNKEVIPDPLTTPDTTKPYNLITQGYTYLINTVGTATQYLGTFTFNWDGIGRVYVASDWQADPATDLINIDDQLIVSNADGNSFERSCNAGNHYAPGPDIEVTSLLHEGINELTFTIKDIYGGKIGCGYLFLIQVND
;
A
#
# COMPACT_ATOMS: atom_id res chain seq x y z
N MET A 1 17.76 16.70 -4.40
CA MET A 1 16.44 16.73 -3.78
C MET A 1 15.87 15.38 -4.05
N ASP A 2 15.80 14.55 -3.01
CA ASP A 2 15.22 13.23 -3.12
C ASP A 2 13.75 13.43 -3.51
N ASN A 3 13.34 12.79 -4.61
CA ASN A 3 12.00 12.93 -5.15
C ASN A 3 11.06 12.23 -4.15
N LEU A 4 10.33 13.01 -3.36
CA LEU A 4 9.28 12.49 -2.49
C LEU A 4 8.14 12.02 -3.41
N ASP A 5 7.98 10.71 -3.58
CA ASP A 5 6.98 10.13 -4.50
C ASP A 5 5.78 9.63 -3.73
N TRP A 6 5.11 10.54 -3.01
CA TRP A 6 3.96 10.17 -2.19
C TRP A 6 2.72 9.85 -3.03
N ILE A 7 2.09 8.71 -2.72
CA ILE A 7 0.90 8.19 -3.39
C ILE A 7 -0.18 7.93 -2.34
N PHE A 8 -1.39 8.44 -2.59
CA PHE A 8 -2.58 8.31 -1.75
C PHE A 8 -3.70 7.64 -2.55
N ASN A 9 -3.95 6.36 -2.32
CA ASN A 9 -4.93 5.58 -3.06
C ASN A 9 -4.78 5.72 -4.60
N GLY A 10 -3.54 5.70 -5.09
CA GLY A 10 -3.20 5.88 -6.50
C GLY A 10 -3.11 7.34 -6.98
N LEU A 11 -3.49 8.34 -6.17
CA LEU A 11 -3.31 9.75 -6.50
C LEU A 11 -1.97 10.28 -5.99
N ARG A 12 -1.33 11.14 -6.79
CA ARG A 12 -0.04 11.77 -6.45
C ARG A 12 -0.18 13.28 -6.44
N PRO A 13 0.32 13.99 -5.41
CA PRO A 13 0.45 15.44 -5.49
C PRO A 13 1.35 15.80 -6.68
N TYR A 14 1.00 16.83 -7.43
CA TYR A 14 1.78 17.27 -8.59
C TYR A 14 3.19 17.69 -8.17
N TRP A 15 3.27 18.49 -7.10
CA TRP A 15 4.54 18.93 -6.55
C TRP A 15 4.48 19.00 -5.03
N ILE A 16 5.37 18.24 -4.40
CA ILE A 16 5.67 18.29 -2.97
C ILE A 16 6.89 19.20 -2.76
N GLN A 17 6.69 20.30 -2.02
CA GLN A 17 7.74 21.27 -1.70
C GLN A 17 8.60 20.78 -0.53
N SER A 18 7.96 20.22 0.50
CA SER A 18 8.62 19.68 1.69
C SER A 18 7.70 18.74 2.49
N MET A 19 8.28 18.06 3.48
CA MET A 19 7.59 17.16 4.41
C MET A 19 7.98 17.51 5.86
N ASP A 20 7.01 17.42 6.76
CA ASP A 20 7.19 17.46 8.22
C ASP A 20 6.66 16.15 8.84
N ASP A 21 7.56 15.39 9.45
CA ASP A 21 7.31 14.12 10.14
C ASP A 21 7.62 14.21 11.64
N SER A 22 7.80 15.42 12.19
CA SER A 22 8.17 15.63 13.60
C SER A 22 7.15 15.09 14.61
N SER A 23 5.92 14.83 14.16
CA SER A 23 4.81 14.29 14.94
C SER A 23 4.39 12.88 14.48
N PHE A 24 5.33 12.11 13.90
CA PHE A 24 5.08 10.75 13.45
C PHE A 24 4.31 9.92 14.50
N PRO A 25 3.23 9.20 14.11
CA PRO A 25 2.83 8.82 12.75
C PRO A 25 2.02 9.85 11.95
N GLN A 26 1.82 11.06 12.48
CA GLN A 26 1.27 12.16 11.71
C GLN A 26 2.34 12.76 10.80
N ILE A 27 2.02 12.92 9.52
CA ILE A 27 2.88 13.53 8.52
C ILE A 27 2.12 14.68 7.85
N THR A 28 2.85 15.77 7.58
CA THR A 28 2.36 16.87 6.76
C THR A 28 3.22 16.98 5.51
N LEU A 29 2.60 16.95 4.34
CA LEU A 29 3.24 17.33 3.08
C LEU A 29 2.79 18.73 2.72
N HIS A 30 3.78 19.59 2.45
CA HIS A 30 3.56 20.92 1.90
C HIS A 30 3.62 20.81 0.39
N CYS A 31 2.49 21.06 -0.26
CA CYS A 31 2.29 20.80 -1.68
C CYS A 31 1.92 22.10 -2.43
N ALA A 32 2.15 22.08 -3.74
CA ALA A 32 1.71 23.12 -4.65
C ALA A 32 1.05 22.51 -5.89
N ALA A 33 -0.20 22.91 -6.13
CA ALA A 33 -0.96 22.55 -7.33
C ALA A 33 -0.77 23.63 -8.39
N TYR A 34 -0.56 23.23 -9.65
CA TYR A 34 -0.29 24.14 -10.77
C TYR A 34 -1.34 23.97 -11.87
N TYR A 35 -1.67 25.06 -12.55
CA TYR A 35 -2.52 25.02 -13.74
C TYR A 35 -1.89 24.21 -14.89
N GLU A 36 -0.57 24.12 -14.92
CA GLU A 36 0.17 23.37 -15.95
C GLU A 36 0.08 21.85 -15.78
N ASP A 37 -0.52 21.36 -14.69
CA ASP A 37 -0.77 19.94 -14.52
C ASP A 37 -1.84 19.45 -15.50
N SER A 38 -1.41 18.70 -16.52
CA SER A 38 -2.29 18.12 -17.54
C SER A 38 -3.39 17.19 -17.00
N ARG A 39 -3.33 16.76 -15.74
CA ARG A 39 -4.33 15.91 -15.08
C ARG A 39 -5.60 16.69 -14.69
N TYR A 40 -5.50 18.01 -14.53
CA TYR A 40 -6.56 18.84 -13.97
C TYR A 40 -6.80 20.11 -14.79
N GLU A 41 -8.04 20.60 -14.80
CA GLU A 41 -8.37 21.85 -15.49
C GLU A 41 -7.95 23.08 -14.69
N THR A 42 -7.93 22.96 -13.35
CA THR A 42 -7.52 24.02 -12.43
C THR A 42 -6.72 23.44 -11.25
N PRO A 43 -5.83 24.23 -10.60
CA PRO A 43 -5.14 23.80 -9.37
C PRO A 43 -6.11 23.30 -8.29
N LEU A 44 -7.32 23.86 -8.24
CA LEU A 44 -8.33 23.47 -7.25
C LEU A 44 -8.86 22.05 -7.47
N ASP A 45 -8.85 21.53 -8.69
CA ASP A 45 -9.38 20.19 -8.98
C ASP A 45 -8.48 19.09 -8.41
N GLU A 46 -7.16 19.31 -8.37
CA GLU A 46 -6.23 18.45 -7.64
C GLU A 46 -6.59 18.37 -6.16
N ILE A 47 -6.79 19.53 -5.53
CA ILE A 47 -7.14 19.62 -4.11
C ILE A 47 -8.50 18.97 -3.85
N LYS A 48 -9.46 19.09 -4.78
CA LYS A 48 -10.76 18.39 -4.68
C LYS A 48 -10.60 16.88 -4.71
N ALA A 49 -9.71 16.34 -5.55
CA ALA A 49 -9.47 14.91 -5.60
C ALA A 49 -8.97 14.36 -4.25
N PHE A 50 -8.08 15.09 -3.57
CA PHE A 50 -7.67 14.75 -2.19
C PHE A 50 -8.77 14.95 -1.16
N LYS A 51 -9.64 15.96 -1.32
CA LYS A 51 -10.81 16.14 -0.44
C LYS A 51 -11.79 14.98 -0.51
N GLU A 52 -11.95 14.34 -1.67
CA GLU A 52 -12.87 13.21 -1.85
C GLU A 52 -12.48 11.96 -1.05
N MET A 53 -11.20 11.85 -0.66
CA MET A 53 -10.69 10.77 0.21
C MET A 53 -10.41 11.23 1.65
N ALA A 54 -10.71 12.48 1.99
CA ALA A 54 -10.42 13.04 3.29
C ALA A 54 -11.49 12.72 4.34
N CYS A 55 -11.06 12.63 5.60
CA CYS A 55 -11.89 12.34 6.76
C CYS A 55 -12.07 13.60 7.60
N LEU A 56 -13.27 13.78 8.18
CA LEU A 56 -13.54 14.91 9.08
C LEU A 56 -12.80 14.75 10.42
N LYS A 57 -12.71 13.50 10.90
CA LYS A 57 -12.05 13.17 12.16
C LYS A 57 -11.21 11.92 11.97
N ILE A 58 -10.00 11.98 12.47
CA ILE A 58 -9.07 10.86 12.56
C ILE A 58 -8.58 10.77 13.99
N THR A 59 -8.54 9.56 14.52
CA THR A 59 -7.92 9.21 15.80
C THR A 59 -6.91 8.10 15.55
N ASN A 60 -5.71 8.24 16.09
CA ASN A 60 -4.63 7.28 15.92
C ASN A 60 -4.00 7.02 17.30
N GLU A 61 -4.45 5.97 17.99
CA GLU A 61 -3.97 5.66 19.33
C GLU A 61 -2.84 4.65 19.29
N ILE A 62 -1.67 5.03 19.79
CA ILE A 62 -0.52 4.11 19.87
C ILE A 62 -0.81 3.02 20.90
N THR A 63 -0.68 1.77 20.49
CA THR A 63 -0.92 0.59 21.33
C THR A 63 0.32 0.25 22.14
N GLU A 64 0.14 -0.52 23.23
CA GLU A 64 1.27 -0.96 24.07
C GLU A 64 2.28 -1.85 23.30
N SER A 65 1.85 -2.49 22.22
CA SER A 65 2.68 -3.29 21.32
C SER A 65 3.44 -2.47 20.26
N GLY A 66 3.36 -1.14 20.31
CA GLY A 66 4.07 -0.24 19.39
C GLY A 66 3.43 -0.12 18.00
N GLY A 67 2.25 -0.69 17.79
CA GLY A 67 1.39 -0.38 16.64
C GLY A 67 0.45 0.77 16.94
N SER A 68 -0.56 0.96 16.10
CA SER A 68 -1.60 1.97 16.34
C SER A 68 -3.00 1.51 15.91
N ASP A 69 -4.00 1.96 16.66
CA ASP A 69 -5.41 1.85 16.32
C ASP A 69 -5.84 3.13 15.59
N LEU A 70 -5.75 3.08 14.26
CA LEU A 70 -6.18 4.15 13.38
C LEU A 70 -7.68 4.01 13.10
N GLN A 71 -8.45 5.05 13.44
CA GLN A 71 -9.87 5.15 13.16
C GLN A 71 -10.18 6.45 12.45
N ALA A 72 -10.97 6.37 11.39
CA ALA A 72 -11.47 7.49 10.62
C ALA A 72 -12.99 7.63 10.79
N SER A 73 -13.50 8.87 10.70
CA SER A 73 -14.94 9.13 10.61
C SER A 73 -15.57 8.44 9.41
N ILE A 74 -16.83 8.05 9.50
CA ILE A 74 -17.57 7.29 8.46
C ILE A 74 -17.56 7.93 7.07
N ASP A 75 -17.34 9.25 6.99
CA ASP A 75 -17.35 10.01 5.74
C ASP A 75 -16.08 9.85 4.90
N GLY A 76 -15.04 9.18 5.41
CA GLY A 76 -13.80 8.96 4.66
C GLY A 76 -13.12 7.62 4.97
N PRO A 77 -12.46 7.00 3.97
CA PRO A 77 -11.85 5.68 4.11
C PRO A 77 -10.47 5.73 4.75
N ILE A 78 -10.05 4.58 5.32
CA ILE A 78 -8.62 4.28 5.48
C ILE A 78 -8.12 3.85 4.10
N ILE A 79 -7.06 4.50 3.64
CA ILE A 79 -6.51 4.37 2.28
C ILE A 79 -5.07 3.85 2.30
N PRO A 80 -4.61 3.17 1.24
CA PRO A 80 -3.20 2.88 1.07
C PRO A 80 -2.42 4.17 0.78
N ILE A 81 -1.29 4.33 1.47
CA ILE A 81 -0.35 5.46 1.34
C ILE A 81 1.06 4.90 1.15
N SER A 82 1.83 5.45 0.21
CA SER A 82 3.23 5.09 -0.02
C SER A 82 4.07 6.36 -0.22
N ASP A 83 5.34 6.33 0.14
CA ASP A 83 6.34 7.36 -0.21
C ASP A 83 7.22 6.95 -1.41
N GLY A 84 6.89 5.83 -2.06
CA GLY A 84 7.66 5.21 -3.14
C GLY A 84 8.67 4.16 -2.66
N ILE A 85 8.90 4.05 -1.35
CA ILE A 85 9.79 3.05 -0.73
C ILE A 85 8.97 2.17 0.20
N ASP A 86 8.35 2.80 1.19
CA ASP A 86 7.56 2.18 2.23
C ASP A 86 6.07 2.38 1.94
N ASN A 87 5.27 1.57 2.63
CA ASN A 87 3.85 1.41 2.36
C ASN A 87 3.08 1.27 3.67
N TRP A 88 1.97 1.97 3.76
CA TRP A 88 1.14 2.05 4.95
C TRP A 88 -0.34 2.06 4.58
N LEU A 89 -1.16 1.75 5.58
CA LEU A 89 -2.53 2.25 5.62
C LEU A 89 -2.53 3.59 6.34
N GLY A 90 -3.41 4.50 5.95
CA GLY A 90 -3.53 5.79 6.62
C GLY A 90 -4.87 6.46 6.35
N ALA A 91 -5.06 7.62 6.97
CA ALA A 91 -6.22 8.45 6.73
C ALA A 91 -5.79 9.89 6.55
N LEU A 92 -6.45 10.60 5.63
CA LEU A 92 -6.11 11.97 5.25
C LEU A 92 -7.10 12.95 5.90
N TYR A 93 -6.60 14.00 6.55
CA TYR A 93 -7.45 15.12 6.97
C TYR A 93 -7.84 15.98 5.76
N TYR A 94 -8.93 16.74 5.86
CA TYR A 94 -9.28 17.71 4.82
C TYR A 94 -8.09 18.63 4.49
N PRO A 95 -7.67 18.70 3.21
CA PRO A 95 -6.57 19.56 2.77
C PRO A 95 -6.80 21.00 3.23
N LYS A 96 -5.75 21.61 3.79
CA LYS A 96 -5.76 23.01 4.20
C LYS A 96 -5.12 23.84 3.11
N TYR A 97 -5.80 24.86 2.63
CA TYR A 97 -5.30 25.76 1.59
C TYR A 97 -5.97 27.13 1.73
N GLY A 98 -5.26 28.16 1.28
CA GLY A 98 -5.74 29.55 1.30
C GLY A 98 -5.64 30.13 -0.11
N PRO A 99 -6.72 30.11 -0.92
CA PRO A 99 -6.67 30.67 -2.26
C PRO A 99 -6.47 32.19 -2.19
N ASP A 100 -5.56 32.71 -3.01
CA ASP A 100 -5.30 34.13 -3.19
C ASP A 100 -5.70 34.60 -4.60
N GLU A 101 -5.22 35.77 -5.02
CA GLU A 101 -5.50 36.29 -6.37
C GLU A 101 -4.88 35.46 -7.51
N PHE A 102 -3.92 34.58 -7.20
CA PHE A 102 -3.23 33.69 -8.14
C PHE A 102 -3.76 32.26 -8.10
N ALA A 103 -4.86 31.99 -7.38
CA ALA A 103 -5.44 30.65 -7.22
C ALA A 103 -5.82 29.94 -8.54
N MET A 104 -5.93 30.68 -9.65
CA MET A 104 -6.13 30.11 -10.99
C MET A 104 -4.86 29.55 -11.61
N GLU A 105 -3.69 30.01 -11.16
CA GLU A 105 -2.36 29.61 -11.65
C GLU A 105 -1.69 28.61 -10.71
N LEU A 106 -1.80 28.86 -9.40
CA LEU A 106 -1.17 28.07 -8.35
C LEU A 106 -1.97 28.12 -7.05
N ILE A 107 -2.07 26.98 -6.35
CA ILE A 107 -2.54 26.93 -4.98
C ILE A 107 -1.57 26.10 -4.14
N GLU A 108 -1.04 26.70 -3.07
CA GLU A 108 -0.32 25.97 -2.03
C GLU A 108 -1.32 25.33 -1.05
N PHE A 109 -1.05 24.09 -0.67
CA PHE A 109 -1.91 23.33 0.22
C PHE A 109 -1.12 22.31 1.05
N ASP A 110 -1.65 22.02 2.24
CA ASP A 110 -1.11 20.98 3.12
C ASP A 110 -1.96 19.72 3.04
N LEU A 111 -1.31 18.58 2.83
CA LEU A 111 -1.86 17.26 3.06
C LEU A 111 -1.37 16.75 4.41
N ILE A 112 -2.29 16.65 5.37
CA ILE A 112 -2.00 16.12 6.72
C ILE A 112 -2.65 14.76 6.81
N PHE A 113 -1.89 13.73 7.14
CA PHE A 113 -2.39 12.37 7.28
C PHE A 113 -1.76 11.65 8.46
N GLU A 114 -2.46 10.61 8.91
CA GLU A 114 -2.05 9.72 9.99
C GLU A 114 -1.78 8.35 9.39
N LEU A 115 -0.57 7.83 9.62
CA LEU A 115 -0.21 6.48 9.22
C LEU A 115 -0.60 5.49 10.31
N GLN A 116 -1.14 4.35 9.89
CA GLN A 116 -1.34 3.21 10.77
C GLN A 116 0.00 2.55 11.03
N LEU A 117 0.42 2.54 12.29
CA LEU A 117 1.55 1.75 12.71
C LEU A 117 1.11 0.30 12.82
N VAL A 118 1.72 -0.52 12.00
CA VAL A 118 1.64 -1.97 12.16
C VAL A 118 2.31 -2.32 13.49
N ASN A 119 1.66 -3.16 14.30
CA ASN A 119 2.31 -3.78 15.45
C ASN A 119 3.65 -4.33 14.97
N LYS A 120 4.76 -3.85 15.55
CA LYS A 120 5.91 -4.74 15.72
C LYS A 120 5.43 -5.83 16.68
N GLU A 121 4.78 -6.87 16.16
CA GLU A 121 5.13 -8.18 16.72
C GLU A 121 6.65 -8.21 16.70
N VAL A 122 7.26 -8.57 17.83
CA VAL A 122 8.70 -8.60 18.02
C VAL A 122 9.32 -9.29 16.81
N ILE A 123 9.72 -8.48 15.83
CA ILE A 123 10.54 -8.92 14.73
C ILE A 123 11.83 -9.29 15.46
N PRO A 124 12.25 -10.57 15.49
CA PRO A 124 13.59 -10.85 15.96
C PRO A 124 14.51 -9.99 15.09
N ASP A 125 15.21 -9.08 15.75
CA ASP A 125 16.16 -8.10 15.22
C ASP A 125 16.60 -8.39 13.77
N PRO A 126 16.35 -7.47 12.80
CA PRO A 126 16.85 -7.63 11.43
C PRO A 126 18.39 -7.61 11.34
N LEU A 127 19.10 -7.44 12.47
CA LEU A 127 20.55 -7.66 12.57
C LEU A 127 20.97 -9.11 12.79
N THR A 128 20.05 -10.08 12.75
CA THR A 128 20.50 -11.44 12.43
C THR A 128 20.84 -11.46 10.94
N THR A 129 22.15 -11.45 10.67
CA THR A 129 22.78 -11.84 9.41
C THR A 129 21.86 -12.74 8.59
N PRO A 130 21.67 -12.48 7.27
CA PRO A 130 20.87 -13.36 6.42
C PRO A 130 21.25 -14.78 6.76
N ASP A 131 20.27 -15.59 7.16
CA ASP A 131 20.52 -16.99 7.40
C ASP A 131 20.87 -17.60 6.05
N THR A 132 22.17 -17.59 5.73
CA THR A 132 22.73 -18.10 4.47
C THR A 132 22.47 -19.59 4.26
N THR A 133 21.84 -20.27 5.22
CA THR A 133 21.37 -21.64 5.07
C THR A 133 19.97 -21.74 4.46
N LYS A 134 19.22 -20.64 4.36
CA LYS A 134 17.92 -20.57 3.69
C LYS A 134 18.07 -20.01 2.26
N PRO A 135 17.45 -20.61 1.23
CA PRO A 135 17.63 -20.21 -0.17
C PRO A 135 16.79 -18.98 -0.59
N TYR A 136 16.39 -18.11 0.34
CA TYR A 136 15.38 -17.07 0.10
C TYR A 136 15.92 -15.65 0.33
N ASN A 137 15.62 -14.73 -0.59
CA ASN A 137 15.89 -13.29 -0.46
C ASN A 137 14.56 -12.53 -0.38
N LEU A 138 14.44 -11.60 0.58
CA LEU A 138 13.32 -10.65 0.62
C LEU A 138 13.45 -9.65 -0.53
N ILE A 139 12.40 -9.51 -1.33
CA ILE A 139 12.35 -8.53 -2.43
C ILE A 139 11.71 -7.23 -1.95
N THR A 140 10.56 -7.30 -1.26
CA THR A 140 9.84 -6.14 -0.72
C THR A 140 8.89 -6.52 0.42
N GLN A 141 8.65 -5.59 1.35
CA GLN A 141 7.80 -5.78 2.54
C GLN A 141 6.30 -5.69 2.21
N GLY A 142 5.47 -6.39 2.99
CA GLY A 142 4.08 -6.68 2.68
C GLY A 142 3.00 -5.86 3.39
N TYR A 143 1.84 -5.73 2.74
CA TYR A 143 0.63 -5.07 3.27
C TYR A 143 -0.21 -6.02 4.13
N THR A 144 -0.88 -5.48 5.16
CA THR A 144 -2.07 -6.07 5.79
C THR A 144 -3.30 -5.27 5.38
N TYR A 145 -4.46 -5.93 5.21
CA TYR A 145 -5.69 -5.23 4.86
C TYR A 145 -6.90 -5.88 5.52
N LEU A 146 -7.60 -5.11 6.36
CA LEU A 146 -8.78 -5.60 7.07
C LEU A 146 -9.92 -4.58 6.96
N ILE A 147 -10.93 -4.87 6.12
CA ILE A 147 -12.08 -3.99 5.95
C ILE A 147 -13.40 -4.75 6.10
N ASN A 148 -14.31 -4.19 6.88
CA ASN A 148 -15.70 -4.61 6.92
C ASN A 148 -16.50 -3.85 5.85
N THR A 149 -16.37 -4.23 4.59
CA THR A 149 -17.29 -3.77 3.52
C THR A 149 -18.50 -4.70 3.41
N VAL A 150 -19.58 -4.24 2.77
CA VAL A 150 -20.81 -5.01 2.57
C VAL A 150 -21.09 -5.12 1.06
N GLY A 151 -21.17 -6.34 0.52
CA GLY A 151 -21.40 -6.62 -0.91
C GLY A 151 -20.12 -7.02 -1.66
N THR A 152 -20.23 -7.41 -2.93
CA THR A 152 -19.07 -7.80 -3.76
C THR A 152 -18.13 -6.60 -3.91
N ALA A 153 -17.00 -6.64 -3.21
CA ALA A 153 -16.02 -5.57 -3.19
C ALA A 153 -14.76 -6.02 -3.95
N THR A 154 -14.19 -5.12 -4.74
CA THR A 154 -12.83 -5.26 -5.28
C THR A 154 -11.99 -4.21 -4.61
N GLN A 155 -10.88 -4.64 -4.01
CA GLN A 155 -10.08 -3.80 -3.16
C GLN A 155 -8.61 -3.86 -3.55
N TYR A 156 -8.09 -2.70 -3.92
CA TYR A 156 -6.70 -2.49 -4.23
C TYR A 156 -5.88 -2.54 -2.93
N LEU A 157 -4.84 -3.38 -2.92
CA LEU A 157 -3.91 -3.55 -1.81
C LEU A 157 -2.67 -2.69 -1.97
N GLY A 158 -2.25 -2.43 -3.21
CA GLY A 158 -1.03 -1.67 -3.49
C GLY A 158 -0.35 -2.08 -4.79
N THR A 159 0.69 -1.34 -5.13
CA THR A 159 1.55 -1.59 -6.29
C THR A 159 3.00 -1.60 -5.83
N PHE A 160 3.69 -2.69 -6.13
CA PHE A 160 5.08 -2.92 -5.77
C PHE A 160 5.98 -2.62 -6.96
N THR A 161 7.01 -1.81 -6.74
CA THR A 161 8.11 -1.69 -7.69
C THR A 161 9.35 -2.37 -7.12
N PHE A 162 9.93 -3.31 -7.84
CA PHE A 162 11.13 -4.01 -7.39
C PHE A 162 12.01 -4.44 -8.57
N ASN A 163 13.29 -4.64 -8.30
CA ASN A 163 14.23 -5.16 -9.29
C ASN A 163 14.35 -6.68 -9.16
N TRP A 164 14.19 -7.41 -10.26
CA TRP A 164 14.32 -8.86 -10.32
C TRP A 164 15.50 -9.27 -11.21
N ASP A 165 16.27 -10.26 -10.77
CA ASP A 165 17.50 -10.70 -11.42
C ASP A 165 17.28 -11.64 -12.63
N GLY A 166 16.04 -12.04 -12.90
CA GLY A 166 15.69 -12.94 -13.99
C GLY A 166 16.02 -14.41 -13.75
N ILE A 167 16.50 -14.78 -12.56
CA ILE A 167 16.98 -16.13 -12.24
C ILE A 167 16.07 -16.79 -11.19
N GLY A 168 15.89 -16.15 -10.04
CA GLY A 168 15.13 -16.74 -8.93
C GLY A 168 13.63 -16.70 -9.16
N ARG A 169 12.89 -17.67 -8.62
CA ARG A 169 11.41 -17.63 -8.70
C ARG A 169 10.86 -16.69 -7.65
N VAL A 170 9.77 -16.00 -7.97
CA VAL A 170 9.16 -15.01 -7.10
C VAL A 170 7.79 -15.47 -6.64
N TYR A 171 7.58 -15.44 -5.33
CA TYR A 171 6.35 -15.89 -4.69
C TYR A 171 5.76 -14.79 -3.82
N VAL A 172 4.43 -14.78 -3.74
CA VAL A 172 3.71 -14.08 -2.67
C VAL A 172 3.70 -14.99 -1.45
N ALA A 173 3.99 -14.43 -0.28
CA ALA A 173 4.14 -15.17 0.98
C ALA A 173 3.48 -14.44 2.16
N SER A 174 3.19 -15.16 3.25
CA SER A 174 2.66 -14.60 4.50
C SER A 174 3.74 -13.94 5.38
N ASP A 175 5.01 -14.34 5.17
CA ASP A 175 6.19 -13.86 5.89
C ASP A 175 7.41 -13.87 4.95
N TRP A 176 8.37 -12.97 5.18
CA TRP A 176 9.59 -12.86 4.37
C TRP A 176 10.55 -14.07 4.50
N GLN A 177 10.39 -14.90 5.53
CA GLN A 177 11.10 -16.16 5.74
C GLN A 177 10.24 -17.39 5.48
N ALA A 178 9.01 -17.22 4.99
CA ALA A 178 8.12 -18.32 4.73
C ALA A 178 8.72 -19.27 3.69
N ASP A 179 8.51 -20.57 3.89
CA ASP A 179 8.80 -21.58 2.88
C ASP A 179 7.60 -21.66 1.92
N PRO A 180 7.72 -21.24 0.65
CA PRO A 180 6.59 -21.22 -0.29
C PRO A 180 5.83 -22.54 -0.37
N ALA A 181 6.55 -23.66 -0.21
CA ALA A 181 5.96 -25.00 -0.30
C ALA A 181 5.00 -25.33 0.85
N THR A 182 5.10 -24.63 1.99
CA THR A 182 4.30 -24.90 3.20
C THR A 182 3.58 -23.67 3.74
N ASP A 183 3.77 -22.52 3.11
CA ASP A 183 3.22 -21.26 3.55
C ASP A 183 1.68 -21.23 3.56
N LEU A 184 1.13 -20.46 4.50
CA LEU A 184 -0.30 -20.32 4.74
C LEU A 184 -0.68 -18.85 4.63
N ILE A 185 -1.23 -18.48 3.48
CA ILE A 185 -1.64 -17.12 3.19
C ILE A 185 -3.14 -16.97 3.50
N ASN A 186 -3.49 -15.95 4.28
CA ASN A 186 -4.88 -15.67 4.61
C ASN A 186 -5.40 -14.59 3.68
N ILE A 187 -6.22 -14.95 2.71
CA ILE A 187 -6.89 -14.03 1.78
C ILE A 187 -8.33 -14.50 1.63
N ASP A 188 -9.25 -13.55 1.67
CA ASP A 188 -10.66 -13.78 1.41
C ASP A 188 -10.95 -13.85 -0.10
N ASP A 189 -11.75 -14.84 -0.49
CA ASP A 189 -12.23 -15.12 -1.85
C ASP A 189 -11.22 -15.22 -2.99
N GLN A 190 -10.62 -14.12 -3.45
CA GLN A 190 -9.73 -14.13 -4.61
C GLN A 190 -8.61 -13.08 -4.50
N LEU A 191 -7.37 -13.51 -4.75
CA LEU A 191 -6.23 -12.64 -5.02
C LEU A 191 -6.04 -12.47 -6.53
N ILE A 192 -5.78 -11.24 -6.94
CA ILE A 192 -5.41 -10.86 -8.29
C ILE A 192 -4.10 -10.10 -8.20
N VAL A 193 -3.09 -10.55 -8.95
CA VAL A 193 -1.80 -9.87 -9.11
C VAL A 193 -1.63 -9.53 -10.57
N SER A 194 -1.40 -8.27 -10.91
CA SER A 194 -1.25 -7.83 -12.30
C SER A 194 0.01 -7.01 -12.52
N ASN A 195 0.66 -7.16 -13.66
CA ASN A 195 1.77 -6.29 -14.04
C ASN A 195 1.28 -5.05 -14.82
N ALA A 196 2.18 -4.10 -15.06
CA ALA A 196 1.88 -2.88 -15.82
C ALA A 196 1.44 -3.13 -17.28
N ASP A 197 1.81 -4.28 -17.85
CA ASP A 197 1.41 -4.68 -19.20
C ASP A 197 -0.02 -5.25 -19.26
N GLY A 198 -0.69 -5.37 -18.11
CA GLY A 198 -2.05 -5.90 -18.00
C GLY A 198 -2.14 -7.43 -17.96
N ASN A 199 -1.01 -8.14 -17.86
CA ASN A 199 -1.02 -9.57 -17.57
C ASN A 199 -1.38 -9.78 -16.10
N SER A 200 -2.22 -10.78 -15.82
CA SER A 200 -2.64 -11.10 -14.45
C SER A 200 -2.46 -12.56 -14.09
N PHE A 201 -2.16 -12.78 -12.82
CA PHE A 201 -2.28 -14.03 -12.11
C PHE A 201 -3.48 -13.92 -11.15
N GLU A 202 -4.35 -14.92 -11.16
CA GLU A 202 -5.52 -14.94 -10.30
C GLU A 202 -5.57 -16.25 -9.51
N ARG A 203 -5.89 -16.15 -8.23
CA ARG A 203 -6.06 -17.30 -7.35
C ARG A 203 -7.31 -17.12 -6.50
N SER A 204 -8.23 -18.07 -6.60
CA SER A 204 -9.40 -18.15 -5.72
C SER A 204 -9.15 -19.12 -4.58
N CYS A 205 -9.65 -18.79 -3.39
CA CYS A 205 -9.73 -19.70 -2.27
C CYS A 205 -11.03 -20.54 -2.38
N ASN A 206 -10.98 -21.79 -1.91
CA ASN A 206 -12.20 -22.58 -1.76
C ASN A 206 -12.87 -22.19 -0.44
N ALA A 207 -14.20 -22.09 -0.44
CA ALA A 207 -15.06 -21.69 0.69
C ALA A 207 -14.46 -22.05 2.07
N GLY A 208 -13.95 -21.05 2.79
CA GLY A 208 -13.24 -21.25 4.06
C GLY A 208 -12.18 -20.23 4.44
N ASN A 209 -11.99 -19.15 3.66
CA ASN A 209 -11.20 -17.95 3.99
C ASN A 209 -9.69 -18.17 4.23
N HIS A 210 -9.14 -19.32 3.82
CA HIS A 210 -7.72 -19.65 4.02
C HIS A 210 -7.13 -20.35 2.80
N TYR A 211 -5.88 -20.00 2.44
CA TYR A 211 -5.03 -20.93 1.70
C TYR A 211 -4.46 -21.94 2.73
N ALA A 212 -4.97 -23.17 2.69
CA ALA A 212 -4.35 -24.32 3.36
C ALA A 212 -2.99 -24.64 2.70
N PRO A 213 -2.07 -25.41 3.33
CA PRO A 213 -0.67 -25.39 2.95
C PRO A 213 -0.52 -25.98 1.54
N GLY A 214 -0.08 -25.10 0.63
CA GLY A 214 0.08 -25.34 -0.79
C GLY A 214 -1.20 -25.06 -1.63
N PRO A 215 -1.09 -24.29 -2.73
CA PRO A 215 0.12 -24.04 -3.50
C PRO A 215 0.60 -22.58 -3.48
N ASP A 216 1.92 -22.46 -3.57
CA ASP A 216 2.71 -21.42 -4.21
C ASP A 216 1.89 -20.39 -5.00
N ILE A 217 1.83 -19.14 -4.51
CA ILE A 217 1.42 -18.00 -5.32
C ILE A 217 2.65 -17.51 -6.09
N GLU A 218 3.10 -18.33 -7.04
CA GLU A 218 4.25 -18.00 -7.90
C GLU A 218 3.84 -16.94 -8.93
N VAL A 219 4.50 -15.78 -8.90
CA VAL A 219 4.24 -14.65 -9.80
C VAL A 219 5.36 -14.41 -10.80
N THR A 220 6.39 -15.28 -10.84
CA THR A 220 7.54 -15.18 -11.74
C THR A 220 7.16 -14.92 -13.21
N SER A 221 6.08 -15.56 -13.67
CA SER A 221 5.60 -15.43 -15.07
C SER A 221 5.12 -14.02 -15.45
N LEU A 222 4.88 -13.15 -14.47
CA LEU A 222 4.50 -11.75 -14.70
C LEU A 222 5.72 -10.82 -14.85
N LEU A 223 6.93 -11.34 -14.63
CA LEU A 223 8.13 -10.56 -14.47
C LEU A 223 9.05 -10.63 -15.70
N HIS A 224 9.85 -9.58 -15.87
CA HIS A 224 10.99 -9.53 -16.77
C HIS A 224 12.25 -9.15 -15.99
N GLU A 225 13.42 -9.55 -16.48
CA GLU A 225 14.69 -9.13 -15.86
C GLU A 225 14.76 -7.60 -15.78
N GLY A 226 15.02 -7.05 -14.59
CA GLY A 226 15.03 -5.62 -14.32
C GLY A 226 13.89 -5.15 -13.40
N ILE A 227 13.50 -3.88 -13.56
CA ILE A 227 12.50 -3.24 -12.70
C ILE A 227 11.10 -3.69 -13.13
N ASN A 228 10.35 -4.25 -12.19
CA ASN A 228 8.98 -4.71 -12.38
C ASN A 228 8.04 -3.91 -11.50
N GLU A 229 6.80 -3.80 -11.98
CA GLU A 229 5.69 -3.26 -11.21
C GLU A 229 4.58 -4.32 -11.12
N LEU A 230 4.18 -4.68 -9.89
CA LEU A 230 3.07 -5.59 -9.63
C LEU A 230 2.01 -4.93 -8.77
N THR A 231 0.77 -4.95 -9.25
CA THR A 231 -0.41 -4.46 -8.54
C THR A 231 -1.18 -5.62 -7.92
N PHE A 232 -1.54 -5.48 -6.64
CA PHE A 232 -2.24 -6.50 -5.87
C PHE A 232 -3.66 -6.03 -5.58
N THR A 233 -4.62 -6.91 -5.77
CA THR A 233 -6.04 -6.66 -5.55
C THR A 233 -6.69 -7.89 -4.95
N ILE A 234 -7.57 -7.71 -3.97
CA ILE A 234 -8.44 -8.76 -3.47
C ILE A 234 -9.87 -8.51 -3.92
N LYS A 235 -10.58 -9.58 -4.23
CA LYS A 235 -11.96 -9.51 -4.71
C LYS A 235 -12.84 -10.47 -3.94
N ASP A 236 -13.86 -9.90 -3.29
CA ASP A 236 -14.96 -10.63 -2.69
C ASP A 236 -15.95 -11.04 -3.79
N ILE A 237 -16.10 -12.36 -3.95
CA ILE A 237 -16.90 -13.02 -4.97
C ILE A 237 -18.31 -13.31 -4.43
N TYR A 238 -18.48 -13.53 -3.12
CA TYR A 238 -19.74 -14.02 -2.54
C TYR A 238 -20.53 -12.96 -1.77
N GLY A 239 -19.94 -11.78 -1.52
CA GLY A 239 -20.50 -10.70 -0.75
C GLY A 239 -20.37 -10.97 0.76
N GLY A 240 -19.55 -10.17 1.43
CA GLY A 240 -19.21 -10.41 2.83
C GLY A 240 -18.11 -9.49 3.34
N LYS A 241 -17.36 -9.98 4.33
CA LYS A 241 -16.22 -9.27 4.92
C LYS A 241 -14.95 -9.67 4.20
N ILE A 242 -14.32 -8.73 3.51
CA ILE A 242 -13.09 -8.97 2.78
C ILE A 242 -11.86 -8.65 3.64
N GLY A 243 -10.84 -9.50 3.59
CA GLY A 243 -9.59 -9.24 4.30
C GLY A 243 -8.43 -10.06 3.78
N CYS A 244 -7.22 -9.59 4.04
CA CYS A 244 -6.00 -10.34 3.84
C CYS A 244 -5.01 -10.11 5.00
N GLY A 245 -4.25 -11.15 5.32
CA GLY A 245 -3.07 -11.03 6.17
C GLY A 245 -1.93 -10.31 5.44
N TYR A 246 -0.74 -10.30 6.06
CA TYR A 246 0.45 -9.73 5.43
C TYR A 246 0.82 -10.48 4.14
N LEU A 247 1.16 -9.75 3.08
CA LEU A 247 1.60 -10.33 1.80
C LEU A 247 2.98 -9.81 1.40
N PHE A 248 4.00 -10.65 1.52
CA PHE A 248 5.38 -10.38 1.12
C PHE A 248 5.67 -10.89 -0.28
N LEU A 249 6.62 -10.27 -0.98
CA LEU A 249 7.23 -10.82 -2.19
C LEU A 249 8.62 -11.34 -1.84
N ILE A 250 8.82 -12.64 -2.03
CA ILE A 250 10.09 -13.33 -1.75
C ILE A 250 10.65 -13.97 -3.02
N GLN A 251 11.97 -13.92 -3.16
CA GLN A 251 12.71 -14.60 -4.21
C GLN A 251 13.29 -15.89 -3.65
N VAL A 252 13.04 -17.01 -4.33
CA VAL A 252 13.73 -18.27 -4.09
C VAL A 252 14.86 -18.40 -5.08
N ASN A 253 16.08 -18.51 -4.58
CA ASN A 253 17.26 -18.82 -5.38
C ASN A 253 17.34 -20.34 -5.51
N ASP A 254 17.05 -20.86 -6.70
CA ASP A 254 17.28 -22.28 -7.05
C ASP A 254 18.78 -22.61 -7.09
#